data_AF-A0A915CS98-F1
#
_entry.id   AF-A0A915CS98-F1
#
_cell.length_a   1.000
_cell.length_b   1.000
_cell.length_c   1.000
_cell.angle_alpha   90.00
_cell.angle_beta   90.00
_cell.angle_gamma   90.00
#
_symmetry.space_group_name_H-M   'P 1'
#
loop_
_entity.id
_entity.type
_entity.pdbx_description
1 polymer ?
#
loop_
_entity_poly.entity_id
_entity_poly.type
_entity_poly.pdbx_seq_one_letter_code
_entity_poly.pdbx_strand_id
1 'polypeptide(L)'
;MASLSGDFGSEQYGRITTMAKAISNDETRFRFAIGQIRLVEDSLDDGSDKTILVKRLVNWALQFFNKIGEFKSDVRMLYLWRLLGKYSVELKMEGVLKKVNELGFFKSASEFYFIWAEHLAEKGDRTNFDAVVSLCRENCHLTQDSVNQLFGTLVREHFNEDYHGDTADFLEMLKHKSPAPNNLSATNENPIECGASELDKSSDSQKPTTSVYTALEFSIDVSLIVTCETHSYTIL
;
A
#
# COMPACT_ATOMS: atom_id res chain seq x y z
N MET A 1 -10.07 -40.06 -22.97
CA MET A 1 -10.00 -38.58 -22.86
C MET A 1 -8.53 -38.23 -22.74
N ALA A 2 -7.99 -37.40 -23.63
CA ALA A 2 -6.57 -37.02 -23.57
C ALA A 2 -6.37 -35.88 -22.57
N SER A 3 -5.36 -35.99 -21.70
CA SER A 3 -4.95 -34.89 -20.84
C SER A 3 -4.19 -33.86 -21.67
N LEU A 4 -4.80 -32.71 -21.95
CA LEU A 4 -4.22 -31.61 -22.73
C LEU A 4 -3.73 -30.44 -21.85
N SER A 5 -3.90 -30.52 -20.53
CA SER A 5 -3.63 -29.40 -19.59
C SER A 5 -2.14 -29.06 -19.41
N GLY A 6 -1.23 -29.94 -19.80
CA GLY A 6 0.21 -29.74 -19.59
C GLY A 6 0.86 -28.65 -20.46
N ASP A 7 0.40 -28.47 -21.71
CA ASP A 7 1.16 -27.71 -22.73
C ASP A 7 0.59 -26.30 -23.01
N PHE A 8 -0.73 -26.12 -22.92
CA PHE A 8 -1.38 -24.85 -23.26
C PHE A 8 -0.84 -23.66 -22.44
N GLY A 9 -0.64 -23.85 -21.13
CA GLY A 9 -0.09 -22.81 -20.25
C GLY A 9 1.36 -22.45 -20.58
N SER A 10 2.19 -23.41 -21.01
CA SER A 10 3.57 -23.14 -21.45
C SER A 10 3.60 -22.41 -22.79
N GLU A 11 2.78 -22.84 -23.76
CA GLU A 11 2.73 -22.23 -25.09
C GLU A 11 2.29 -20.76 -25.01
N GLN A 12 1.19 -20.47 -24.30
CA GLN A 12 0.66 -19.11 -24.18
C GLN A 12 1.64 -18.17 -23.44
N TYR A 13 2.23 -18.65 -22.32
CA TYR A 13 3.28 -17.91 -21.61
C TYR A 13 4.48 -17.61 -22.53
N GLY A 14 4.95 -18.61 -23.27
CA GLY A 14 6.07 -18.46 -24.21
C GLY A 14 5.77 -17.46 -25.32
N ARG A 15 4.57 -17.52 -25.91
CA ARG A 15 4.12 -16.60 -26.97
C ARG A 15 4.01 -15.17 -26.49
N ILE A 16 3.29 -14.93 -25.39
CA ILE A 16 3.09 -13.57 -24.82
C ILE A 16 4.43 -12.94 -24.45
N THR A 17 5.29 -13.66 -23.73
CA THR A 17 6.59 -13.11 -23.30
C THR A 17 7.57 -12.90 -24.45
N THR A 18 7.51 -13.72 -25.52
CA THR A 18 8.31 -13.52 -26.73
C THR A 18 7.85 -12.30 -27.51
N MET A 19 6.53 -12.14 -27.71
CA MET A 19 5.95 -10.96 -28.37
C MET A 19 6.29 -9.67 -27.61
N ALA A 20 6.18 -9.68 -26.28
CA ALA A 20 6.56 -8.54 -25.46
C ALA A 20 8.05 -8.18 -25.62
N LYS A 21 8.95 -9.16 -25.57
CA LYS A 21 10.41 -8.94 -25.76
C LYS A 21 10.76 -8.37 -27.15
N ALA A 22 9.94 -8.61 -28.17
CA ALA A 22 10.12 -8.05 -29.51
C ALA A 22 9.70 -6.57 -29.63
N ILE A 23 8.88 -6.05 -28.71
CA ILE A 23 8.51 -4.64 -28.65
C ILE A 23 9.69 -3.86 -28.06
N SER A 24 10.22 -2.86 -28.77
CA SER A 24 11.40 -2.08 -28.33
C SER A 24 11.08 -0.99 -27.29
N ASN A 25 9.94 -0.30 -27.43
CA ASN A 25 9.52 0.77 -26.52
C ASN A 25 8.88 0.20 -25.23
N ASP A 26 9.39 0.60 -24.07
CA ASP A 26 9.02 0.00 -22.79
C ASP A 26 7.55 0.28 -22.38
N GLU A 27 7.04 1.49 -22.60
CA GLU A 27 5.61 1.84 -22.39
C GLU A 27 4.67 1.01 -23.27
N THR A 28 5.01 0.84 -24.55
CA THR A 28 4.24 -0.02 -25.48
C THR A 28 4.31 -1.49 -25.04
N ARG A 29 5.47 -1.94 -24.57
CA ARG A 29 5.66 -3.30 -24.02
C ARG A 29 4.85 -3.51 -22.74
N PHE A 30 4.79 -2.50 -21.88
CA PHE A 30 4.05 -2.51 -20.62
C PHE A 30 2.54 -2.58 -20.86
N ARG A 31 2.02 -1.72 -21.74
CA ARG A 31 0.60 -1.76 -22.16
C ARG A 31 0.23 -3.09 -22.82
N PHE A 32 1.10 -3.63 -23.67
CA PHE A 32 0.91 -4.95 -24.26
C PHE A 32 0.85 -6.04 -23.18
N ALA A 33 1.82 -6.08 -22.26
CA ALA A 33 1.90 -7.07 -21.19
C ALA A 33 0.66 -7.05 -20.28
N ILE A 34 0.25 -5.87 -19.78
CA ILE A 34 -0.98 -5.74 -18.98
C ILE A 34 -2.21 -6.15 -19.79
N GLY A 35 -2.30 -5.76 -21.06
CA GLY A 35 -3.41 -6.11 -21.95
C GLY A 35 -3.55 -7.62 -22.15
N GLN A 36 -2.43 -8.34 -22.35
CA GLN A 36 -2.43 -9.80 -22.47
C GLN A 36 -2.77 -10.49 -21.15
N ILE A 37 -2.27 -9.98 -20.01
CA ILE A 37 -2.59 -10.53 -18.69
C ILE A 37 -4.09 -10.39 -18.39
N ARG A 38 -4.69 -9.22 -18.67
CA ARG A 38 -6.15 -9.01 -18.57
C ARG A 38 -6.92 -9.97 -19.45
N LEU A 39 -6.56 -10.06 -20.74
CA LEU A 39 -7.23 -10.97 -21.67
C LEU A 39 -7.21 -12.43 -21.18
N VAL A 40 -6.10 -12.88 -20.60
CA VAL A 40 -5.98 -14.23 -20.00
C VAL A 40 -6.82 -14.37 -18.73
N GLU A 41 -6.88 -13.34 -17.87
CA GLU A 41 -7.74 -13.35 -16.68
C GLU A 41 -9.23 -13.38 -17.04
N ASP A 42 -9.64 -12.61 -18.05
CA ASP A 42 -11.04 -12.45 -18.44
C ASP A 42 -11.56 -13.62 -19.30
N SER A 43 -10.69 -14.26 -20.09
CA SER A 43 -11.09 -15.26 -21.10
C SER A 43 -10.97 -16.72 -20.66
N LEU A 44 -10.32 -17.02 -19.53
CA LEU A 44 -10.18 -18.38 -19.02
C LEU A 44 -11.14 -18.65 -17.86
N ASP A 45 -11.75 -19.83 -17.85
CA ASP A 45 -12.54 -20.33 -16.72
C ASP A 45 -11.66 -20.44 -15.45
N ASP A 46 -12.26 -20.20 -14.29
CA ASP A 46 -11.54 -20.29 -13.02
C ASP A 46 -11.10 -21.73 -12.72
N GLY A 47 -9.80 -21.91 -12.49
CA GLY A 47 -9.19 -23.21 -12.30
C GLY A 47 -7.67 -23.16 -12.13
N SER A 48 -7.04 -24.33 -12.08
CA SER A 48 -5.59 -24.50 -11.97
C SER A 48 -4.84 -23.78 -13.09
N ASP A 49 -5.31 -23.95 -14.32
CA ASP A 49 -4.55 -23.60 -15.52
C ASP A 49 -4.50 -22.08 -15.69
N LYS A 50 -5.63 -21.41 -15.45
CA LYS A 50 -5.74 -19.95 -15.31
C LYS A 50 -4.83 -19.43 -14.19
N THR A 51 -4.92 -20.03 -13.00
CA THR A 51 -4.11 -19.64 -11.83
C THR A 51 -2.62 -19.71 -12.13
N ILE A 52 -2.14 -20.83 -12.70
CA ILE A 52 -0.74 -21.03 -13.03
C ILE A 52 -0.28 -20.05 -14.11
N LEU A 53 -1.06 -19.87 -15.19
CA LEU A 53 -0.70 -18.98 -16.29
C LEU A 53 -0.66 -17.51 -15.86
N VAL A 54 -1.70 -17.03 -15.15
CA VAL A 54 -1.77 -15.65 -14.65
C VAL A 54 -0.62 -15.38 -13.67
N LYS A 55 -0.36 -16.27 -12.70
CA LYS A 55 0.79 -16.11 -11.78
C LYS A 55 2.11 -16.02 -12.53
N ARG A 56 2.36 -16.88 -13.52
CA ARG A 56 3.62 -16.86 -14.30
C ARG A 56 3.78 -15.55 -15.08
N LEU A 57 2.73 -15.09 -15.75
CA LEU A 57 2.76 -13.82 -16.49
C LEU A 57 2.93 -12.61 -15.56
N VAL A 58 2.21 -12.56 -14.44
CA VAL A 58 2.32 -11.49 -13.42
C VAL A 58 3.71 -11.46 -12.80
N ASN A 59 4.25 -12.62 -12.40
CA ASN A 59 5.60 -12.72 -11.86
C ASN A 59 6.66 -12.25 -12.85
N TRP A 60 6.55 -12.65 -14.13
CA TRP A 60 7.44 -12.16 -15.19
C TRP A 60 7.32 -10.64 -15.37
N ALA A 61 6.09 -10.10 -15.44
CA ALA A 61 5.86 -8.68 -15.63
C ALA A 61 6.40 -7.86 -14.43
N LEU A 62 6.13 -8.28 -13.20
CA LEU A 62 6.67 -7.63 -11.99
C LEU A 62 8.20 -7.69 -11.94
N GLN A 63 8.83 -8.82 -12.26
CA GLN A 63 10.29 -8.92 -12.34
C GLN A 63 10.90 -8.06 -13.46
N PHE A 64 10.16 -7.83 -14.55
CA PHE A 64 10.63 -7.07 -15.69
C PHE A 64 10.46 -5.55 -15.45
N PHE A 65 9.25 -5.09 -15.19
CA PHE A 65 8.92 -3.66 -15.15
C PHE A 65 9.39 -2.97 -13.85
N ASN A 66 9.48 -3.66 -12.70
CA ASN A 66 10.03 -3.04 -11.48
C ASN A 66 11.54 -2.69 -11.59
N LYS A 67 12.26 -3.23 -12.59
CA LYS A 67 13.65 -2.87 -12.89
C LYS A 67 13.77 -1.58 -13.69
N ILE A 68 12.67 -1.09 -14.25
CA ILE A 68 12.59 0.15 -15.02
C ILE A 68 11.99 1.22 -14.09
N GLY A 69 12.76 2.27 -13.82
CA GLY A 69 12.43 3.25 -12.78
C GLY A 69 11.06 3.92 -12.93
N GLU A 70 10.61 4.14 -14.17
CA GLU A 70 9.32 4.78 -14.46
C GLU A 70 8.11 3.94 -14.04
N PHE A 71 8.18 2.60 -14.14
CA PHE A 71 7.07 1.72 -13.77
C PHE A 71 7.06 1.34 -12.29
N LYS A 72 8.20 1.43 -11.58
CA LYS A 72 8.35 0.98 -10.17
C LYS A 72 7.28 1.50 -9.20
N SER A 73 6.65 2.64 -9.48
CA SER A 73 5.48 3.14 -8.73
C SER A 73 4.39 3.73 -9.64
N ASP A 74 4.32 3.28 -10.89
CA ASP A 74 3.21 3.60 -11.80
C ASP A 74 1.94 2.90 -11.33
N VAL A 75 0.88 3.64 -11.04
CA VAL A 75 -0.42 3.15 -10.53
C VAL A 75 -0.96 1.94 -11.33
N ARG A 76 -0.66 1.83 -12.62
CA ARG A 76 -1.05 0.69 -13.48
C ARG A 76 -0.44 -0.65 -13.01
N MET A 77 0.72 -0.63 -12.34
CA MET A 77 1.33 -1.81 -11.72
C MET A 77 0.52 -2.36 -10.53
N LEU A 78 -0.35 -1.55 -9.90
CA LEU A 78 -1.22 -2.04 -8.81
C LEU A 78 -2.14 -3.17 -9.29
N TYR A 79 -2.52 -3.19 -10.58
CA TYR A 79 -3.24 -4.32 -11.16
C TYR A 79 -2.44 -5.63 -11.08
N LEU A 80 -1.14 -5.60 -11.39
CA LEU A 80 -0.28 -6.79 -11.30
C LEU A 80 -0.08 -7.24 -9.85
N TRP A 81 0.08 -6.31 -8.91
CA TRP A 81 0.15 -6.63 -7.49
C TRP A 81 -1.18 -7.20 -6.96
N ARG A 82 -2.34 -6.67 -7.38
CA ARG A 82 -3.66 -7.22 -7.05
C ARG A 82 -3.81 -8.66 -7.57
N LEU A 83 -3.37 -8.94 -8.80
CA LEU A 83 -3.39 -10.31 -9.34
C LEU A 83 -2.46 -11.26 -8.57
N LEU A 84 -1.26 -10.79 -8.20
CA LEU A 84 -0.35 -11.59 -7.37
C LEU A 84 -1.02 -11.94 -6.03
N GLY A 85 -1.69 -10.97 -5.39
CA GLY A 85 -2.43 -11.18 -4.15
C GLY A 85 -3.66 -12.11 -4.30
N LYS A 86 -4.38 -12.03 -5.44
CA LYS A 86 -5.56 -12.84 -5.77
C LYS A 86 -5.20 -14.32 -6.01
N TYR A 87 -4.10 -14.57 -6.71
CA TYR A 87 -3.69 -15.93 -7.12
C TYR A 87 -2.57 -16.53 -6.24
N SER A 88 -2.02 -15.79 -5.28
CA SER A 88 -1.13 -16.32 -4.25
C SER A 88 -1.91 -17.04 -3.15
N VAL A 89 -1.52 -18.29 -2.88
CA VAL A 89 -2.07 -19.09 -1.77
C VAL A 89 -1.30 -18.82 -0.47
N GLU A 90 0.00 -18.62 -0.57
CA GLU A 90 0.92 -18.46 0.57
C GLU A 90 0.91 -17.03 1.11
N LEU A 91 1.18 -16.07 0.24
CA LEU A 91 1.33 -14.66 0.61
C LEU A 91 -0.01 -13.94 0.76
N LYS A 92 -0.97 -14.26 -0.13
CA LYS A 92 -2.30 -13.64 -0.23
C LYS A 92 -2.23 -12.12 -0.42
N MET A 93 -3.38 -11.47 -0.57
CA MET A 93 -3.47 -10.02 -0.77
C MET A 93 -2.77 -9.20 0.34
N GLU A 94 -3.09 -9.48 1.60
CA GLU A 94 -2.51 -8.80 2.77
C GLU A 94 -0.98 -8.82 2.79
N GLY A 95 -0.37 -9.99 2.55
CA GLY A 95 1.08 -10.13 2.53
C GLY A 95 1.74 -9.47 1.32
N VAL A 96 1.05 -9.40 0.17
CA VAL A 96 1.51 -8.64 -1.00
C VAL A 96 1.53 -7.15 -0.68
N LEU A 97 0.41 -6.60 -0.20
CA LEU A 97 0.25 -5.17 0.08
C LEU A 97 1.25 -4.70 1.15
N LYS A 98 1.41 -5.45 2.24
CA LYS A 98 2.41 -5.15 3.27
C LYS A 98 3.83 -5.07 2.68
N LYS A 99 4.23 -6.02 1.84
CA LYS A 99 5.56 -6.04 1.22
C LYS A 99 5.75 -4.93 0.17
N VAL A 100 4.70 -4.57 -0.57
CA VAL A 100 4.70 -3.43 -1.50
C VAL A 100 4.97 -2.12 -0.75
N ASN A 101 4.36 -1.94 0.43
CA ASN A 101 4.62 -0.81 1.33
C ASN A 101 6.03 -0.86 1.95
N GLU A 102 6.51 -2.04 2.38
CA GLU A 102 7.89 -2.23 2.90
C GLU A 102 8.96 -1.88 1.85
N LEU A 103 8.70 -2.18 0.57
CA LEU A 103 9.55 -1.77 -0.56
C LEU A 103 9.46 -0.26 -0.87
N GLY A 104 8.55 0.47 -0.23
CA GLY A 104 8.31 1.90 -0.45
C GLY A 104 7.63 2.22 -1.79
N PHE A 105 7.05 1.24 -2.47
CA PHE A 105 6.39 1.45 -3.76
C PHE A 105 5.02 2.10 -3.52
N PHE A 106 4.59 2.98 -4.42
CA PHE A 106 3.29 3.67 -4.34
C PHE A 106 3.07 4.51 -3.07
N LYS A 107 4.13 4.84 -2.32
CA LYS A 107 4.05 5.57 -1.04
C LYS A 107 3.22 6.87 -1.12
N SER A 108 3.24 7.55 -2.26
CA SER A 108 2.47 8.79 -2.49
C SER A 108 1.19 8.60 -3.32
N ALA A 109 0.74 7.37 -3.58
CA ALA A 109 -0.45 7.07 -4.39
C ALA A 109 -1.59 6.56 -3.49
N SER A 110 -2.65 7.35 -3.37
CA SER A 110 -3.80 7.05 -2.50
C SER A 110 -4.55 5.78 -2.93
N GLU A 111 -4.48 5.43 -4.21
CA GLU A 111 -5.09 4.22 -4.80
C GLU A 111 -4.50 2.92 -4.22
N PHE A 112 -3.21 2.92 -3.85
CA PHE A 112 -2.59 1.78 -3.18
C PHE A 112 -3.19 1.55 -1.80
N TYR A 113 -3.26 2.62 -1.00
CA TYR A 113 -3.86 2.56 0.34
C TYR A 113 -5.36 2.29 0.29
N PHE A 114 -6.08 2.76 -0.74
CA PHE A 114 -7.49 2.43 -0.96
C PHE A 114 -7.69 0.92 -1.17
N ILE A 115 -6.91 0.29 -2.06
CA ILE A 115 -6.97 -1.17 -2.28
C ILE A 115 -6.65 -1.95 -0.99
N TRP A 116 -5.73 -1.44 -0.17
CA TRP A 116 -5.38 -2.07 1.10
C TRP A 116 -6.47 -1.91 2.16
N ALA A 117 -7.05 -0.72 2.27
CA ALA A 117 -8.19 -0.46 3.15
C ALA A 117 -9.42 -1.28 2.74
N GLU A 118 -9.76 -1.35 1.43
CA GLU A 118 -10.82 -2.20 0.87
C GLU A 118 -10.66 -3.66 1.36
N HIS A 119 -9.47 -4.24 1.19
CA HIS A 119 -9.18 -5.62 1.63
C HIS A 119 -9.31 -5.84 3.15
N LEU A 120 -9.01 -4.83 3.98
CA LEU A 120 -9.13 -4.91 5.43
C LEU A 120 -10.59 -4.71 5.90
N ALA A 121 -11.33 -3.84 5.21
CA ALA A 121 -12.76 -3.64 5.42
C ALA A 121 -13.58 -4.91 5.07
N GLU A 122 -13.27 -5.58 3.96
CA GLU A 122 -13.85 -6.89 3.59
C GLU A 122 -13.65 -7.96 4.69
N LYS A 123 -12.54 -7.88 5.44
CA LYS A 123 -12.24 -8.78 6.57
C LYS A 123 -12.86 -8.36 7.90
N GLY A 124 -13.45 -7.17 7.99
CA GLY A 124 -13.88 -6.58 9.25
C GLY A 124 -12.73 -6.15 10.18
N ASP A 125 -11.50 -6.01 9.67
CA ASP A 125 -10.32 -5.66 10.47
C ASP A 125 -10.21 -4.14 10.63
N ARG A 126 -11.02 -3.59 11.55
CA ARG A 126 -11.10 -2.14 11.74
C ARG A 126 -9.78 -1.51 12.22
N THR A 127 -9.06 -2.20 13.11
CA THR A 127 -7.81 -1.68 13.69
C THR A 127 -6.74 -1.49 12.62
N ASN A 128 -6.53 -2.47 11.74
CA ASN A 128 -5.57 -2.32 10.65
C ASN A 128 -6.11 -1.42 9.53
N PHE A 129 -7.43 -1.37 9.32
CA PHE A 129 -8.04 -0.41 8.39
C PHE A 129 -7.70 1.04 8.78
N ASP A 130 -8.00 1.45 10.01
CA ASP A 130 -7.72 2.82 10.50
C ASP A 130 -6.23 3.14 10.38
N ALA A 131 -5.33 2.20 10.73
CA ALA A 131 -3.89 2.36 10.57
C ALA A 131 -3.45 2.59 9.11
N VAL A 132 -4.03 1.87 8.14
CA VAL A 132 -3.76 2.07 6.71
C VAL A 132 -4.31 3.41 6.21
N VAL A 133 -5.45 3.85 6.72
CA VAL A 133 -6.02 5.17 6.39
C VAL A 133 -5.14 6.30 6.92
N SER A 134 -4.63 6.21 8.15
CA SER A 134 -3.72 7.22 8.71
C SER A 134 -2.35 7.22 8.00
N LEU A 135 -1.84 6.06 7.59
CA LEU A 135 -0.67 5.98 6.69
C LEU A 135 -0.94 6.65 5.33
N CYS A 136 -2.14 6.51 4.75
CA CYS A 136 -2.51 7.21 3.53
C CYS A 136 -2.51 8.73 3.74
N ARG A 137 -3.17 9.20 4.81
CA ARG A 137 -3.25 10.62 5.19
C ARG A 137 -1.86 11.26 5.29
N GLU A 138 -0.95 10.60 5.99
CA GLU A 138 0.43 11.07 6.18
C GLU A 138 1.24 11.08 4.88
N ASN A 139 1.27 9.96 4.15
CA ASN A 139 2.17 9.80 3.00
C ASN A 139 1.68 10.44 1.70
N CYS A 140 0.37 10.59 1.54
CA CYS A 140 -0.26 11.32 0.42
C CYS A 140 -0.60 12.79 0.77
N HIS A 141 -0.30 13.23 2.00
CA HIS A 141 -0.57 14.60 2.51
C HIS A 141 -2.03 15.04 2.34
N LEU A 142 -2.97 14.14 2.62
CA LEU A 142 -4.40 14.39 2.46
C LEU A 142 -4.98 15.18 3.64
N THR A 143 -5.96 16.05 3.37
CA THR A 143 -6.77 16.66 4.42
C THR A 143 -7.79 15.65 4.97
N GLN A 144 -8.34 15.90 6.17
CA GLN A 144 -9.35 15.01 6.74
C GLN A 144 -10.60 14.90 5.84
N ASP A 145 -10.99 15.97 5.14
CA ASP A 145 -12.09 15.93 4.17
C ASP A 145 -11.79 15.01 2.98
N SER A 146 -10.57 15.04 2.44
CA SER A 146 -10.15 14.12 1.37
C SER A 146 -10.10 12.67 1.84
N VAL A 147 -9.66 12.42 3.08
CA VAL A 147 -9.70 11.08 3.70
C VAL A 147 -11.15 10.60 3.84
N ASN A 148 -12.05 11.45 4.35
CA ASN A 148 -13.46 11.12 4.51
C ASN A 148 -14.15 10.83 3.17
N GLN A 149 -13.82 11.59 2.12
CA GLN A 149 -14.31 11.34 0.75
C GLN A 149 -13.79 10.02 0.17
N LEU A 150 -12.53 9.67 0.41
CA LEU A 150 -11.89 8.48 -0.14
C LEU A 150 -12.33 7.19 0.59
N PHE A 151 -12.39 7.20 1.92
CA PHE A 151 -12.60 5.99 2.72
C PHE A 151 -13.99 5.89 3.39
N GLY A 152 -14.76 6.98 3.48
CA GLY A 152 -16.02 7.00 4.21
C GLY A 152 -17.09 6.04 3.66
N THR A 153 -17.04 5.72 2.37
CA THR A 153 -17.93 4.72 1.76
C THR A 153 -17.63 3.31 2.27
N LEU A 154 -16.35 2.90 2.27
CA LEU A 154 -15.92 1.61 2.82
C LEU A 154 -16.32 1.46 4.30
N VAL A 155 -16.21 2.53 5.09
CA VAL A 155 -16.53 2.49 6.52
C VAL A 155 -18.03 2.29 6.76
N ARG A 156 -18.85 3.02 6.02
CA ARG A 156 -20.31 2.89 6.10
C ARG A 156 -20.78 1.51 5.63
N GLU A 157 -20.17 0.96 4.58
CA GLU A 157 -20.55 -0.32 4.00
C GLU A 157 -20.09 -1.53 4.83
N HIS A 158 -18.89 -1.49 5.40
CA HIS A 158 -18.30 -2.64 6.12
C HIS A 158 -18.39 -2.57 7.65
N PHE A 159 -18.46 -1.37 8.23
CA PHE A 159 -18.52 -1.18 9.69
C PHE A 159 -19.85 -0.60 10.20
N ASN A 160 -20.76 -0.17 9.31
CA ASN A 160 -22.05 0.48 9.65
C ASN A 160 -21.88 1.77 10.47
N GLU A 161 -20.79 2.50 10.24
CA GLU A 161 -20.47 3.76 10.92
C GLU A 161 -20.36 4.92 9.92
N ASP A 162 -20.65 6.13 10.37
CA ASP A 162 -20.21 7.34 9.66
C ASP A 162 -18.74 7.60 10.04
N TYR A 163 -17.85 7.64 9.03
CA TYR A 163 -16.41 7.85 9.30
C TYR A 163 -16.14 9.29 9.73
N HIS A 164 -15.68 9.46 10.97
CA HIS A 164 -15.35 10.76 11.57
C HIS A 164 -13.84 11.01 11.72
N GLY A 165 -12.99 10.16 11.13
CA GLY A 165 -11.54 10.22 11.26
C GLY A 165 -11.00 9.17 12.23
N ASP A 166 -9.76 9.39 12.69
CA ASP A 166 -9.01 8.45 13.51
C ASP A 166 -9.74 8.19 14.85
N THR A 167 -9.93 6.92 15.23
CA THR A 167 -10.61 6.58 16.49
C THR A 167 -9.82 7.09 17.72
N ALA A 168 -8.51 7.34 17.55
CA ALA A 168 -7.66 8.02 18.52
C ALA A 168 -8.11 9.48 18.78
N ASP A 169 -8.34 10.27 17.72
CA ASP A 169 -8.81 11.67 17.83
C ASP A 169 -10.18 11.74 18.51
N PHE A 170 -11.08 10.79 18.20
CA PHE A 170 -12.38 10.68 18.86
C PHE A 170 -12.28 10.30 20.34
N LEU A 171 -11.39 9.38 20.70
CA LEU A 171 -11.09 9.03 22.10
C LEU A 171 -10.45 10.19 22.88
N GLU A 172 -9.64 11.01 22.23
CA GLU A 172 -9.06 12.22 22.84
C GLU A 172 -10.11 13.32 23.03
N MET A 173 -11.00 13.53 22.04
CA MET A 173 -12.20 14.36 22.20
C MET A 173 -13.10 13.90 23.35
N LEU A 174 -13.30 12.59 23.53
CA LEU A 174 -14.09 12.05 24.65
C LEU A 174 -13.42 12.29 26.01
N LYS A 175 -12.09 12.22 26.11
CA LYS A 175 -11.35 12.59 27.33
C LYS A 175 -11.55 14.06 27.70
N HIS A 176 -11.57 14.96 26.72
CA HIS A 176 -11.86 16.38 26.92
C HIS A 176 -13.34 16.72 27.20
N LYS A 177 -14.26 15.77 27.00
CA LYS A 177 -15.71 15.95 27.22
C LYS A 177 -16.22 15.35 28.54
N SER A 178 -15.32 14.97 29.45
CA SER A 178 -15.71 14.57 30.81
C SER A 178 -16.23 15.79 31.59
N PRO A 179 -17.46 15.79 32.11
CA PRO A 179 -18.05 16.97 32.72
C PRO A 179 -17.38 17.29 34.07
N ALA A 180 -16.83 18.50 34.19
CA ALA A 180 -16.35 18.99 35.47
C ALA A 180 -17.53 19.03 36.48
N PRO A 181 -17.34 18.54 37.72
CA PRO A 181 -18.41 18.53 38.71
C PRO A 181 -18.75 19.96 39.14
N ASN A 182 -20.06 20.26 39.18
CA ASN A 182 -20.57 21.52 39.69
C ASN A 182 -20.03 21.84 41.09
N ASN A 183 -19.54 23.06 41.30
CA ASN A 183 -19.55 23.70 42.62
C ASN A 183 -19.77 25.20 42.47
N LEU A 184 -20.75 25.73 43.22
CA LEU A 184 -21.03 27.16 43.33
C LEU A 184 -20.19 27.80 44.44
N SER A 185 -19.98 29.11 44.30
CA SER A 185 -19.48 30.06 45.33
C SER A 185 -17.98 29.91 45.69
N ALA A 186 -17.25 30.95 46.11
CA ALA A 186 -17.62 32.35 46.36
C ALA A 186 -16.45 33.32 46.06
N THR A 187 -16.77 34.62 46.07
CA THR A 187 -15.89 35.81 45.98
C THR A 187 -14.69 35.85 46.94
N ASN A 188 -13.53 36.37 46.49
CA ASN A 188 -12.98 37.63 47.04
C ASN A 188 -11.74 38.19 46.31
N GLU A 189 -11.42 39.44 46.63
CA GLU A 189 -10.27 40.24 46.14
C GLU A 189 -9.03 40.15 47.07
N ASN A 190 -7.86 40.80 46.89
CA ASN A 190 -7.33 41.73 45.86
C ASN A 190 -5.77 41.50 45.72
N PRO A 191 -4.84 42.42 45.30
CA PRO A 191 -3.57 42.02 44.67
C PRO A 191 -2.28 42.39 45.43
N ILE A 192 -1.16 41.77 45.02
CA ILE A 192 0.27 42.15 45.25
C ILE A 192 1.07 41.54 44.07
N GLU A 193 2.14 42.04 43.46
CA GLU A 193 2.84 43.31 43.22
C GLU A 193 4.07 42.92 42.34
N CYS A 194 4.87 43.86 41.85
CA CYS A 194 5.91 43.65 40.83
C CYS A 194 7.14 42.82 41.28
N GLY A 195 7.83 42.24 40.29
CA GLY A 195 9.19 41.72 40.42
C GLY A 195 9.86 41.54 39.05
N ALA A 196 10.69 42.49 38.63
CA ALA A 196 11.42 42.44 37.36
C ALA A 196 12.89 42.06 37.59
N SER A 197 13.48 41.28 36.67
CA SER A 197 14.92 41.28 36.43
C SER A 197 15.25 40.62 35.08
N GLU A 198 15.97 41.35 34.24
CA GLU A 198 16.60 40.87 33.00
C GLU A 198 17.87 40.03 33.27
N LEU A 199 18.56 39.70 32.17
CA LEU A 199 19.92 39.17 31.96
C LEU A 199 20.03 37.66 31.68
N ASP A 200 20.93 37.19 30.79
CA ASP A 200 21.61 37.76 29.61
C ASP A 200 22.46 36.62 28.98
N LYS A 201 22.74 36.65 27.66
CA LYS A 201 23.78 35.85 26.96
C LYS A 201 23.67 34.31 27.03
N SER A 202 24.32 33.51 26.17
CA SER A 202 24.94 33.68 24.84
C SER A 202 25.36 32.28 24.35
N SER A 203 25.46 32.08 23.02
CA SER A 203 26.19 30.97 22.36
C SER A 203 25.68 29.53 22.65
N ASP A 204 25.81 28.55 21.76
CA ASP A 204 26.64 28.49 20.56
C ASP A 204 25.94 27.74 19.40
N SER A 205 26.27 28.10 18.15
CA SER A 205 25.65 27.52 16.95
C SER A 205 26.59 26.54 16.25
N GLN A 206 26.49 25.25 16.60
CA GLN A 206 27.21 24.19 15.90
C GLN A 206 26.37 23.61 14.75
N LYS A 207 26.75 23.96 13.52
CA LYS A 207 26.41 23.22 12.30
C LYS A 207 26.79 21.74 12.44
N PRO A 208 25.92 20.80 12.03
CA PRO A 208 26.35 19.53 11.49
C PRO A 208 26.92 19.75 10.09
N THR A 209 28.16 19.32 9.89
CA THR A 209 28.83 19.26 8.58
C THR A 209 28.16 18.26 7.64
N THR A 210 28.13 18.62 6.35
CA THR A 210 27.88 17.72 5.22
C THR A 210 28.89 16.54 5.19
N SER A 211 28.57 15.50 4.39
CA SER A 211 29.39 14.30 4.07
C SER A 211 29.18 13.13 5.05
N VAL A 212 28.89 11.88 4.63
CA VAL A 212 28.78 11.26 3.29
C VAL A 212 27.54 10.36 3.25
N TYR A 213 26.63 10.53 2.29
CA TYR A 213 25.65 9.47 1.95
C TYR A 213 26.34 8.45 1.03
N THR A 214 26.92 7.39 1.60
CA THR A 214 27.25 6.21 0.81
C THR A 214 25.96 5.49 0.46
N ALA A 215 25.59 5.53 -0.81
CA ALA A 215 24.47 4.78 -1.34
C ALA A 215 24.73 3.28 -1.17
N LEU A 216 24.14 2.69 -0.12
CA LEU A 216 23.96 1.25 -0.04
C LEU A 216 22.70 0.91 -0.84
N GLU A 217 22.90 0.23 -1.96
CA GLU A 217 21.84 -0.28 -2.81
C GLU A 217 21.01 -1.30 -2.04
N PHE A 218 19.93 -0.83 -1.39
CA PHE A 218 18.86 -1.69 -0.88
C PHE A 218 18.04 -2.26 -2.04
N SER A 219 18.69 -3.13 -2.82
CA SER A 219 18.03 -4.06 -3.74
C SER A 219 17.40 -5.20 -2.95
N ILE A 220 16.45 -4.87 -2.05
CA ILE A 220 15.51 -5.85 -1.51
C ILE A 220 14.68 -6.31 -2.69
N ASP A 221 15.00 -7.52 -3.14
CA ASP A 221 14.69 -7.94 -4.49
C ASP A 221 13.19 -8.18 -4.65
N VAL A 222 12.58 -7.66 -5.71
CA VAL A 222 11.24 -8.13 -6.15
C VAL A 222 11.31 -9.63 -6.42
N SER A 223 12.48 -10.13 -6.81
CA SER A 223 12.76 -11.56 -6.90
C SER A 223 12.65 -12.28 -5.56
N LEU A 224 12.78 -11.67 -4.37
CA LEU A 224 12.49 -12.34 -3.09
C LEU A 224 10.98 -12.58 -2.90
N ILE A 225 10.14 -11.58 -3.22
CA ILE A 225 8.68 -11.75 -3.21
C ILE A 225 8.25 -12.82 -4.21
N VAL A 226 8.83 -12.79 -5.41
CA VAL A 226 8.51 -13.74 -6.48
C VAL A 226 9.14 -15.13 -6.25
N THR A 227 10.32 -15.23 -5.62
CA THR A 227 10.98 -16.53 -5.39
C THR A 227 10.41 -17.29 -4.20
N CYS A 228 9.82 -16.64 -3.20
CA CYS A 228 8.95 -17.32 -2.24
C CYS A 228 7.89 -18.14 -3.00
N GLU A 229 7.22 -17.53 -3.97
CA GLU A 229 6.17 -18.18 -4.78
C GLU A 229 6.69 -19.21 -5.80
N THR A 230 7.97 -19.18 -6.22
CA THR A 230 8.48 -20.16 -7.21
C THR A 230 8.92 -21.49 -6.63
N HIS A 231 9.26 -21.57 -5.34
CA HIS A 231 9.73 -22.82 -4.71
C HIS A 231 8.64 -23.90 -4.64
N SER A 232 7.37 -23.52 -4.68
CA SER A 232 6.22 -24.43 -4.67
C SER A 232 5.90 -25.09 -6.03
N TYR A 233 6.76 -24.91 -7.04
CA TYR A 233 6.63 -25.54 -8.37
C TYR A 233 7.76 -26.54 -8.71
N THR A 234 8.51 -27.04 -7.72
CA THR A 234 9.61 -28.00 -7.94
C THR A 234 9.47 -29.29 -7.10
N ILE A 235 8.24 -29.64 -6.72
CA ILE A 235 7.91 -30.96 -6.16
C ILE A 235 6.68 -31.51 -6.90
N LEU A 236 6.92 -32.14 -8.05
CA LEU A 236 6.15 -33.21 -8.69
C LEU A 236 6.96 -33.81 -9.84
#